data_AF-A0A7C5J4C9-F1
#
_entry.id   AF-A0A7C5J4C9-F1
#
_cell.length_a   1.000
_cell.length_b   1.000
_cell.length_c   1.000
_cell.angle_alpha   90.00
_cell.angle_beta   90.00
_cell.angle_gamma   90.00
#
_symmetry.space_group_name_H-M   'P 1'
#
loop_
_entity.id
_entity.type
_entity.pdbx_description
1 polymer ?
#
loop_
_entity_poly.entity_id
_entity_poly.type
_entity_poly.pdbx_seq_one_letter_code
_entity_poly.pdbx_strand_id
1 'polypeptide(L)'
;MSRFTSSLCWAALAVSAPPVASCDDLAGPLRRGFPDQLATLAEHDFELDVCRRRLDEARQATALPGAPVYDERRAAILGRAVGEPAVFTSTPSPFPEPRDGRHPNAWVQRLESRNRLDKEALRAKVLRDGYVFSEDPMEAFALVRELTLPDLFDEARIVLQRGDTIFELQREGGPRASRASYVFTSGPYEGFDAKLLFGDRVAVDRDSLGPSKHRDVRSLRDRVGFDRMRIERHTADSLVASLRFPSSLAEGERDEARWVTALITSEGPRLELACLDAPRPRREAIAKAVQDDAPRRRSIAALQDAVRKLSYERPPFDRPRGVKDHLSDGQLRPLWEFAYKRGHHGFEHEEKAYLVFDRKGRPYPPQMCVSFILDAYERASGTWYGTADEPRRRTVGTIDFDELGVTNRAGVLAFEEFARSRPDLFVTSRFEERIPFAQRDDYFAYLVEHADRFQPGDIVSIQGPKPDGYVHQHAILVEDTDPITGMPYSLADQMKWPRLRTWEGIMAEAPKRALLYHVRPKTSFLTRLDRGAAREGETQMAARTL
;
A
#
# COMPACT_ATOMS: atom_id res chain seq x y z
N MET A 1 46.21 9.10 47.05
CA MET A 1 45.54 8.23 48.04
C MET A 1 45.16 6.93 47.35
N SER A 2 45.79 5.81 47.77
CA SER A 2 45.29 4.42 47.80
C SER A 2 44.61 3.86 46.53
N ARG A 3 45.26 3.17 45.59
CA ARG A 3 45.77 1.76 45.61
C ARG A 3 44.78 0.72 46.18
N PHE A 4 44.28 -0.17 45.31
CA PHE A 4 44.00 -1.55 45.69
C PHE A 4 44.80 -2.49 44.78
N THR A 5 45.65 -3.26 45.43
CA THR A 5 46.54 -4.29 44.92
C THR A 5 46.05 -5.66 45.39
N SER A 6 46.63 -6.70 44.78
CA SER A 6 46.81 -8.08 45.24
C SER A 6 45.65 -9.05 45.04
N SER A 7 45.83 -10.35 44.81
CA SER A 7 46.93 -11.27 44.44
C SER A 7 46.40 -12.64 44.89
N LEU A 8 46.56 -13.72 44.12
CA LEU A 8 46.92 -15.04 44.66
C LEU A 8 47.24 -16.05 43.56
N CYS A 9 48.40 -16.66 43.74
CA CYS A 9 49.12 -17.69 43.00
C CYS A 9 48.89 -19.02 43.77
N TRP A 10 48.66 -20.19 43.17
CA TRP A 10 49.61 -21.28 42.84
C TRP A 10 48.71 -22.50 42.47
N ALA A 11 49.04 -23.38 41.52
CA ALA A 11 49.94 -24.51 41.75
C ALA A 11 50.39 -25.18 40.42
N ALA A 12 51.61 -25.72 40.48
CA ALA A 12 52.37 -26.32 39.40
C ALA A 12 52.06 -27.81 39.17
N LEU A 13 52.23 -28.27 37.94
CA LEU A 13 52.59 -29.65 37.60
C LEU A 13 53.70 -29.61 36.55
N ALA A 14 54.85 -30.16 36.92
CA ALA A 14 56.06 -30.22 36.11
C ALA A 14 55.97 -31.39 35.12
N VAL A 15 56.19 -31.11 33.84
CA VAL A 15 56.58 -32.11 32.83
C VAL A 15 57.82 -31.59 32.13
N SER A 16 58.89 -32.36 32.25
CA SER A 16 60.19 -32.16 31.61
C SER A 16 60.09 -32.31 30.09
N ALA A 17 60.41 -31.24 29.35
CA ALA A 17 60.56 -31.23 27.90
C ALA A 17 62.05 -31.13 27.50
N PRO A 18 62.46 -31.74 26.37
CA PRO A 18 63.85 -31.75 25.90
C PRO A 18 64.30 -30.37 25.36
N PRO A 19 65.62 -30.14 25.18
CA PRO A 19 66.15 -28.83 24.84
C PRO A 19 65.65 -28.32 23.50
N VAL A 20 65.18 -27.08 23.51
CA VAL A 20 64.72 -26.31 22.37
C VAL A 20 65.89 -26.04 21.43
N ALA A 21 65.77 -26.49 20.18
CA ALA A 21 66.66 -26.08 19.10
C ALA A 21 66.51 -24.57 18.85
N SER A 22 67.65 -23.90 18.71
CA SER A 22 67.78 -22.46 18.41
C SER A 22 66.82 -21.98 17.32
N CYS A 23 66.07 -20.90 17.60
CA CYS A 23 65.10 -20.31 16.68
C CYS A 23 65.71 -19.51 15.50
N ASP A 24 67.03 -19.49 15.35
CA ASP A 24 67.69 -18.60 14.38
C ASP A 24 67.92 -19.21 12.97
N ASP A 25 67.70 -20.52 12.78
CA ASP A 25 68.03 -21.19 11.50
C ASP A 25 66.85 -21.49 10.56
N LEU A 26 65.63 -21.00 10.85
CA LEU A 26 64.47 -21.13 9.93
C LEU A 26 64.11 -19.83 9.20
N ALA A 27 64.96 -18.82 9.26
CA ALA A 27 64.76 -17.52 8.61
C ALA A 27 65.21 -17.49 7.13
N GLY A 28 64.63 -18.37 6.30
CA GLY A 28 64.66 -18.25 4.84
C GLY A 28 64.01 -19.46 4.15
N PRO A 29 63.37 -19.36 2.97
CA PRO A 29 62.82 -18.23 2.23
C PRO A 29 61.27 -18.27 2.25
N LEU A 30 60.62 -18.14 3.42
CA LEU A 30 59.14 -18.15 3.50
C LEU A 30 58.47 -16.76 3.42
N ARG A 31 59.25 -15.70 3.13
CA ARG A 31 58.75 -14.30 3.14
C ARG A 31 58.30 -13.75 1.78
N ARG A 32 58.26 -14.55 0.71
CA ARG A 32 57.76 -14.11 -0.61
C ARG A 32 56.61 -15.03 -1.06
N GLY A 33 55.39 -14.75 -0.61
CA GLY A 33 54.19 -15.46 -1.09
C GLY A 33 52.94 -15.34 -0.21
N PHE A 34 53.08 -15.03 1.08
CA PHE A 34 51.94 -14.89 2.00
C PHE A 34 51.14 -13.56 1.94
N PRO A 35 51.73 -12.38 1.63
CA PRO A 35 50.97 -11.13 1.58
C PRO A 35 49.90 -11.15 0.48
N ASP A 36 50.22 -11.71 -0.68
CA ASP A 36 49.32 -11.72 -1.84
C ASP A 36 48.11 -12.63 -1.63
N GLN A 37 48.27 -13.75 -0.90
CA GLN A 37 47.17 -14.67 -0.56
C GLN A 37 46.24 -14.11 0.51
N LEU A 38 46.75 -13.33 1.47
CA LEU A 38 45.92 -12.65 2.47
C LEU A 38 45.17 -11.45 1.88
N ALA A 39 45.77 -10.73 0.93
CA ALA A 39 45.09 -9.68 0.18
C ALA A 39 43.94 -10.23 -0.67
N THR A 40 44.12 -11.37 -1.34
CA THR A 40 43.04 -12.02 -2.12
C THR A 40 41.90 -12.55 -1.26
N LEU A 41 42.19 -13.03 -0.04
CA LEU A 41 41.14 -13.46 0.90
C LEU A 41 40.36 -12.27 1.50
N ALA A 42 40.99 -11.10 1.64
CA ALA A 42 40.31 -9.88 2.10
C ALA A 42 39.36 -9.28 1.05
N GLU A 43 39.58 -9.59 -0.23
CA GLU A 43 38.72 -9.15 -1.35
C GLU A 43 37.58 -10.14 -1.67
N HIS A 44 37.61 -11.34 -1.10
CA HIS A 44 36.62 -12.38 -1.40
C HIS A 44 35.31 -12.18 -0.64
N ASP A 45 34.20 -12.10 -1.38
CA ASP A 45 32.85 -11.84 -0.85
C ASP A 45 32.16 -13.15 -0.45
N PHE A 46 32.54 -13.70 0.70
CA PHE A 46 31.96 -14.96 1.24
C PHE A 46 30.43 -14.89 1.40
N GLU A 47 29.87 -13.72 1.70
CA GLU A 47 28.42 -13.54 1.82
C GLU A 47 27.71 -13.75 0.48
N LEU A 48 28.29 -13.24 -0.62
CA LEU A 48 27.77 -13.44 -1.96
C LEU A 48 27.79 -14.93 -2.35
N ASP A 49 28.88 -15.64 -2.04
CA ASP A 49 28.98 -17.07 -2.34
C ASP A 49 27.96 -17.91 -1.55
N VAL A 50 27.76 -17.58 -0.27
CA VAL A 50 26.70 -18.20 0.54
C VAL A 50 25.32 -17.90 -0.04
N CYS A 51 25.07 -16.65 -0.46
CA CYS A 51 23.80 -16.26 -1.06
C CYS A 51 23.52 -17.03 -2.36
N ARG A 52 24.51 -17.11 -3.26
CA ARG A 52 24.41 -17.85 -4.52
C ARG A 52 24.11 -19.33 -4.33
N ARG A 53 24.81 -19.98 -3.39
CA ARG A 53 24.50 -21.38 -3.05
C ARG A 53 23.05 -21.56 -2.59
N ARG A 54 22.56 -20.68 -1.71
CA ARG A 54 21.17 -20.75 -1.23
C ARG A 54 20.14 -20.45 -2.33
N LEU A 55 20.48 -19.54 -3.25
CA LEU A 55 19.66 -19.28 -4.44
C LEU A 55 19.59 -20.51 -5.35
N ASP A 56 20.70 -21.20 -5.57
CA ASP A 56 20.73 -22.42 -6.37
C ASP A 56 19.94 -23.55 -5.71
N GLU A 57 20.04 -23.71 -4.38
CA GLU A 57 19.20 -24.63 -3.60
C GLU A 57 17.70 -24.29 -3.76
N ALA A 58 17.32 -23.02 -3.58
CA ALA A 58 15.95 -22.56 -3.77
C ALA A 58 15.46 -22.71 -5.23
N ARG A 59 16.36 -22.64 -6.22
CA ARG A 59 16.08 -22.91 -7.63
C ARG A 59 15.90 -24.39 -7.95
N GLN A 60 16.47 -25.28 -7.13
CA GLN A 60 16.35 -26.73 -7.28
C GLN A 60 15.20 -27.34 -6.47
N ALA A 61 14.73 -26.65 -5.42
CA ALA A 61 13.59 -27.08 -4.59
C ALA A 61 12.30 -27.29 -5.41
N THR A 62 11.24 -27.89 -4.87
CA THR A 62 9.98 -28.05 -5.62
C THR A 62 9.27 -26.70 -5.77
N ALA A 63 9.02 -26.28 -7.02
CA ALA A 63 8.23 -25.08 -7.30
C ALA A 63 6.76 -25.31 -6.93
N LEU A 64 6.15 -24.31 -6.30
CA LEU A 64 4.71 -24.32 -6.07
C LEU A 64 3.95 -23.94 -7.35
N PRO A 65 2.69 -24.40 -7.50
CA PRO A 65 1.93 -24.16 -8.72
C PRO A 65 1.51 -22.69 -8.90
N GLY A 66 1.39 -21.93 -7.81
CA GLY A 66 0.89 -20.56 -7.85
C GLY A 66 -0.57 -20.43 -8.25
N ALA A 67 -0.94 -19.25 -8.74
CA ALA A 67 -2.26 -18.98 -9.31
C ALA A 67 -2.11 -18.35 -10.72
N PRO A 68 -1.66 -19.12 -11.72
CA PRO A 68 -1.23 -18.57 -13.01
C PRO A 68 -2.33 -17.78 -13.74
N VAL A 69 -3.60 -18.21 -13.65
CA VAL A 69 -4.72 -17.48 -14.29
C VAL A 69 -4.98 -16.15 -13.60
N TYR A 70 -4.86 -16.10 -12.26
CA TYR A 70 -4.92 -14.84 -11.52
C TYR A 70 -3.74 -13.94 -11.91
N ASP A 71 -2.52 -14.48 -12.00
CA ASP A 71 -1.33 -13.70 -12.32
C ASP A 71 -1.38 -13.13 -13.74
N GLU A 72 -1.88 -13.88 -14.72
CA GLU A 72 -2.13 -13.41 -16.10
C GLU A 72 -3.15 -12.25 -16.11
N ARG A 73 -4.18 -12.33 -15.26
CA ARG A 73 -5.29 -11.35 -15.20
C ARG A 73 -5.15 -10.33 -14.08
N ARG A 74 -4.01 -10.30 -13.41
CA ARG A 74 -3.78 -9.57 -12.15
C ARG A 74 -4.15 -8.11 -12.26
N ALA A 75 -3.69 -7.44 -13.32
CA ALA A 75 -4.00 -6.03 -13.55
C ALA A 75 -5.50 -5.76 -13.75
N ALA A 76 -6.20 -6.64 -14.48
CA ALA A 76 -7.64 -6.52 -14.70
C ALA A 76 -8.44 -6.79 -13.41
N ILE A 77 -8.00 -7.75 -12.58
CA ILE A 77 -8.62 -8.05 -11.29
C ILE A 77 -8.41 -6.89 -10.32
N LEU A 78 -7.17 -6.46 -10.11
CA LEU A 78 -6.82 -5.36 -9.20
C LEU A 78 -7.35 -4.00 -9.70
N GLY A 79 -7.50 -3.82 -11.01
CA GLY A 79 -8.14 -2.65 -11.62
C GLY A 79 -9.65 -2.60 -11.41
N ARG A 80 -10.28 -3.70 -10.98
CA ARG A 80 -11.74 -3.82 -10.77
C ARG A 80 -12.11 -4.02 -9.31
N ALA A 81 -11.53 -5.00 -8.65
CA ALA A 81 -11.82 -5.38 -7.27
C ALA A 81 -10.82 -4.74 -6.30
N VAL A 82 -11.33 -4.01 -5.29
CA VAL A 82 -10.46 -3.44 -4.23
C VAL A 82 -9.89 -4.60 -3.42
N GLY A 83 -8.57 -4.68 -3.29
CA GLY A 83 -7.86 -5.76 -2.61
C GLY A 83 -6.39 -5.48 -2.45
N GLU A 84 -5.68 -6.35 -1.73
CA GLU A 84 -4.23 -6.27 -1.57
C GLU A 84 -3.52 -7.05 -2.69
N PRO A 85 -2.35 -6.59 -3.17
CA PRO A 85 -1.61 -7.23 -4.25
C PRO A 85 -0.86 -8.46 -3.72
N ALA A 86 -1.58 -9.52 -3.37
CA ALA A 86 -1.01 -10.77 -2.88
C ALA A 86 -0.46 -11.65 -4.01
N VAL A 87 0.54 -12.47 -3.71
CA VAL A 87 1.01 -13.56 -4.59
C VAL A 87 0.52 -14.87 -4.01
N PHE A 88 -0.26 -15.64 -4.77
CA PHE A 88 -0.79 -16.91 -4.30
C PHE A 88 0.21 -18.04 -4.54
N THR A 89 0.45 -18.87 -3.53
CA THR A 89 1.29 -20.07 -3.63
C THR A 89 0.55 -21.24 -4.28
N SER A 90 -0.78 -21.20 -4.26
CA SER A 90 -1.67 -22.13 -4.96
C SER A 90 -3.02 -21.44 -5.18
N THR A 91 -3.68 -21.69 -6.31
CA THR A 91 -5.06 -21.25 -6.53
C THR A 91 -5.97 -21.74 -5.39
N PRO A 92 -6.72 -20.85 -4.71
CA PRO A 92 -7.78 -21.24 -3.80
C PRO A 92 -8.83 -22.13 -4.50
N SER A 93 -9.38 -23.10 -3.77
CA SER A 93 -10.24 -24.17 -4.29
C SER A 93 -11.35 -23.64 -5.23
N PRO A 94 -11.67 -24.35 -6.35
CA PRO A 94 -12.66 -23.87 -7.31
C PRO A 94 -14.08 -23.85 -6.72
N PHE A 95 -14.99 -23.10 -7.36
CA PHE A 95 -16.41 -23.13 -6.99
C PHE A 95 -17.00 -24.53 -7.23
N PRO A 96 -17.83 -25.04 -6.30
CA PRO A 96 -18.49 -26.33 -6.48
C PRO A 96 -19.63 -26.31 -7.51
N GLU A 97 -20.22 -25.14 -7.81
CA GLU A 97 -21.36 -25.02 -8.73
C GLU A 97 -20.95 -24.46 -10.11
N PRO A 98 -21.43 -25.06 -11.22
CA PRO A 98 -21.25 -24.51 -12.56
C PRO A 98 -21.87 -23.11 -12.68
N ARG A 99 -21.12 -22.18 -13.28
CA ARG A 99 -21.60 -20.81 -13.52
C ARG A 99 -22.71 -20.81 -14.55
N ASP A 100 -23.77 -20.03 -14.34
CA ASP A 100 -24.90 -19.94 -15.27
C ASP A 100 -24.60 -19.07 -16.52
N GLY A 101 -23.35 -18.64 -16.70
CA GLY A 101 -22.91 -17.79 -17.82
C GLY A 101 -23.53 -16.39 -17.84
N ARG A 102 -24.37 -16.02 -16.87
CA ARG A 102 -25.02 -14.70 -16.79
C ARG A 102 -24.12 -13.68 -16.08
N HIS A 103 -24.52 -12.41 -16.09
CA HIS A 103 -23.84 -11.29 -15.41
C HIS A 103 -23.37 -11.67 -13.98
N PRO A 104 -22.06 -11.64 -13.69
CA PRO A 104 -21.50 -12.09 -12.40
C PRO A 104 -22.14 -11.45 -11.16
N ASN A 105 -22.45 -10.16 -11.22
CA ASN A 105 -23.15 -9.45 -10.13
C ASN A 105 -24.50 -10.10 -9.79
N ALA A 106 -25.29 -10.43 -10.81
CA ALA A 106 -26.60 -11.01 -10.62
C ALA A 106 -26.51 -12.44 -10.07
N TRP A 107 -25.42 -13.14 -10.37
CA TRP A 107 -25.16 -14.46 -9.79
C TRP A 107 -24.80 -14.34 -8.30
N VAL A 108 -23.88 -13.45 -7.90
CA VAL A 108 -23.53 -13.23 -6.49
C VAL A 108 -24.75 -12.82 -5.68
N GLN A 109 -25.54 -11.86 -6.16
CA GLN A 109 -26.80 -11.43 -5.51
C GLN A 109 -27.81 -12.58 -5.38
N ARG A 110 -27.92 -13.46 -6.38
CA ARG A 110 -28.79 -14.65 -6.30
C ARG A 110 -28.28 -15.64 -5.25
N LEU A 111 -26.96 -15.86 -5.18
CA LEU A 111 -26.37 -16.71 -4.14
C LEU A 111 -26.65 -16.16 -2.75
N GLU A 112 -26.35 -14.88 -2.53
CA GLU A 112 -26.62 -14.19 -1.27
C GLU A 112 -28.10 -14.32 -0.87
N SER A 113 -29.01 -13.96 -1.78
CA SER A 113 -30.46 -14.02 -1.52
C SER A 113 -30.96 -15.42 -1.18
N ARG A 114 -30.51 -16.46 -1.91
CA ARG A 114 -30.90 -17.85 -1.68
C ARG A 114 -30.38 -18.42 -0.36
N ASN A 115 -29.22 -17.95 0.09
CA ASN A 115 -28.55 -18.46 1.29
C ASN A 115 -28.59 -17.45 2.44
N ARG A 116 -29.46 -16.43 2.39
CA ARG A 116 -29.53 -15.37 3.42
C ARG A 116 -29.76 -15.90 4.83
N LEU A 117 -30.42 -17.04 4.96
CA LEU A 117 -30.69 -17.72 6.24
C LEU A 117 -29.66 -18.81 6.58
N ASP A 118 -28.79 -19.17 5.64
CA ASP A 118 -27.77 -20.21 5.78
C ASP A 118 -26.41 -19.64 5.35
N LYS A 119 -25.84 -18.83 6.24
CA LYS A 119 -24.57 -18.15 5.99
C LYS A 119 -23.41 -19.12 5.86
N GLU A 120 -23.47 -20.26 6.52
CA GLU A 120 -22.46 -21.31 6.39
C GLU A 120 -22.44 -21.88 4.96
N ALA A 121 -23.60 -22.19 4.40
CA ALA A 121 -23.71 -22.59 3.00
C ALA A 121 -23.26 -21.48 2.04
N LEU A 122 -23.58 -20.20 2.33
CA LEU A 122 -23.08 -19.08 1.52
C LEU A 122 -21.56 -19.00 1.57
N ARG A 123 -20.94 -19.07 2.76
CA ARG A 123 -19.49 -19.07 2.95
C ARG A 123 -18.82 -20.20 2.17
N ALA A 124 -19.34 -21.43 2.28
CA ALA A 124 -18.81 -22.58 1.54
C ALA A 124 -18.85 -22.39 0.01
N LYS A 125 -19.78 -21.56 -0.48
CA LYS A 125 -19.87 -21.20 -1.89
C LYS A 125 -18.92 -20.06 -2.25
N VAL A 126 -18.79 -19.01 -1.45
CA VAL A 126 -18.10 -17.76 -1.87
C VAL A 126 -16.69 -17.57 -1.29
N LEU A 127 -16.35 -18.26 -0.20
CA LEU A 127 -15.03 -18.21 0.43
C LEU A 127 -14.24 -19.47 0.09
N ARG A 128 -13.28 -19.34 -0.84
CA ARG A 128 -12.44 -20.45 -1.31
C ARG A 128 -11.28 -20.66 -0.35
N ASP A 129 -11.32 -21.72 0.46
CA ASP A 129 -10.37 -21.93 1.57
C ASP A 129 -10.31 -20.73 2.55
N GLY A 130 -11.45 -20.07 2.73
CA GLY A 130 -11.59 -18.84 3.51
C GLY A 130 -11.32 -17.55 2.73
N TYR A 131 -10.84 -17.61 1.48
CA TYR A 131 -10.49 -16.43 0.68
C TYR A 131 -11.65 -15.86 -0.14
N VAL A 132 -11.73 -14.54 -0.20
CA VAL A 132 -12.49 -13.82 -1.24
C VAL A 132 -11.66 -13.80 -2.51
N PHE A 133 -11.89 -14.77 -3.39
CA PHE A 133 -11.04 -14.99 -4.56
C PHE A 133 -11.83 -15.42 -5.79
N SER A 134 -11.41 -14.89 -6.94
CA SER A 134 -11.77 -15.38 -8.27
C SER A 134 -10.68 -15.01 -9.28
N GLU A 135 -10.47 -15.88 -10.25
CA GLU A 135 -9.62 -15.66 -11.43
C GLU A 135 -10.38 -14.92 -12.56
N ASP A 136 -11.69 -14.71 -12.40
CA ASP A 136 -12.50 -13.88 -13.28
C ASP A 136 -12.58 -12.45 -12.74
N PRO A 137 -12.12 -11.42 -13.47
CA PRO A 137 -12.12 -10.05 -12.97
C PRO A 137 -13.50 -9.49 -12.65
N MET A 138 -14.55 -9.90 -13.35
CA MET A 138 -15.92 -9.41 -13.10
C MET A 138 -16.54 -10.08 -11.88
N GLU A 139 -16.25 -11.37 -11.67
CA GLU A 139 -16.66 -12.08 -10.46
C GLU A 139 -15.91 -11.59 -9.23
N ALA A 140 -14.60 -11.38 -9.31
CA ALA A 140 -13.80 -10.77 -8.24
C ALA A 140 -14.41 -9.41 -7.81
N PHE A 141 -14.79 -8.59 -8.79
CA PHE A 141 -15.48 -7.33 -8.54
C PHE A 141 -16.86 -7.52 -7.91
N ALA A 142 -17.65 -8.47 -8.42
CA ALA A 142 -18.97 -8.78 -7.88
C ALA A 142 -18.90 -9.21 -6.41
N LEU A 143 -17.95 -10.08 -6.05
CA LEU A 143 -17.80 -10.57 -4.68
C LEU A 143 -17.58 -9.44 -3.68
N VAL A 144 -16.62 -8.54 -3.95
CA VAL A 144 -16.30 -7.43 -3.02
C VAL A 144 -17.32 -6.30 -3.02
N ARG A 145 -18.14 -6.22 -4.07
CA ARG A 145 -19.15 -5.16 -4.22
C ARG A 145 -20.48 -5.54 -3.59
N GLU A 146 -20.91 -6.79 -3.78
CA GLU A 146 -22.22 -7.27 -3.38
C GLU A 146 -22.21 -7.91 -1.99
N LEU A 147 -21.09 -8.51 -1.55
CA LEU A 147 -21.01 -9.18 -0.25
C LEU A 147 -20.37 -8.31 0.81
N THR A 148 -20.90 -8.38 2.01
CA THR A 148 -20.36 -7.79 3.23
C THR A 148 -20.09 -8.87 4.27
N LEU A 149 -19.26 -8.56 5.28
CA LEU A 149 -18.98 -9.50 6.37
C LEU A 149 -20.27 -9.94 7.11
N PRO A 150 -21.24 -9.05 7.40
CA PRO A 150 -22.55 -9.45 7.93
C PRO A 150 -23.35 -10.41 7.05
N ASP A 151 -23.17 -10.42 5.73
CA ASP A 151 -23.86 -11.38 4.86
C ASP A 151 -23.30 -12.80 5.04
N LEU A 152 -22.03 -12.89 5.45
CA LEU A 152 -21.28 -14.13 5.59
C LEU A 152 -21.20 -14.66 7.02
N PHE A 153 -21.34 -13.81 8.03
CA PHE A 153 -21.12 -14.18 9.44
C PHE A 153 -22.19 -13.60 10.38
N ASP A 154 -22.55 -14.38 11.41
CA ASP A 154 -23.39 -13.95 12.54
C ASP A 154 -22.67 -14.02 13.89
N GLU A 155 -21.48 -14.59 13.89
CA GLU A 155 -20.62 -14.77 15.04
C GLU A 155 -20.28 -13.40 15.67
N ALA A 156 -20.28 -13.31 17.00
CA ALA A 156 -20.02 -12.04 17.69
C ALA A 156 -18.61 -11.49 17.40
N ARG A 157 -17.67 -12.41 17.10
CA ARG A 157 -16.30 -12.13 16.72
C ARG A 157 -15.91 -13.03 15.55
N ILE A 158 -15.09 -12.49 14.67
CA ILE A 158 -14.46 -13.21 13.55
C ILE A 158 -13.02 -12.73 13.40
N VAL A 159 -12.22 -13.45 12.63
CA VAL A 159 -10.87 -13.05 12.26
C VAL A 159 -10.78 -12.77 10.76
N LEU A 160 -10.02 -11.74 10.41
CA LEU A 160 -9.75 -11.30 9.05
C LEU A 160 -8.24 -11.24 8.84
N GLN A 161 -7.69 -12.08 7.97
CA GLN A 161 -6.32 -11.98 7.49
C GLN A 161 -6.28 -11.20 6.19
N ARG A 162 -5.52 -10.09 6.18
CA ARG A 162 -5.27 -9.24 5.02
C ARG A 162 -3.77 -9.00 4.89
N GLY A 163 -3.19 -9.54 3.82
CA GLY A 163 -1.73 -9.62 3.71
C GLY A 163 -1.12 -10.42 4.85
N ASP A 164 -0.03 -9.93 5.42
CA ASP A 164 0.64 -10.56 6.57
C ASP A 164 0.01 -10.24 7.94
N THR A 165 -1.07 -9.44 7.97
CA THR A 165 -1.73 -9.01 9.22
C THR A 165 -3.04 -9.76 9.47
N ILE A 166 -3.27 -10.15 10.73
CA ILE A 166 -4.53 -10.73 11.20
C ILE A 166 -5.22 -9.72 12.11
N PHE A 167 -6.49 -9.43 11.81
CA PHE A 167 -7.35 -8.55 12.57
C PHE A 167 -8.44 -9.35 13.28
N GLU A 168 -8.68 -9.03 14.55
CA GLU A 168 -9.88 -9.44 15.25
C GLU A 168 -10.99 -8.41 15.02
N LEU A 169 -12.15 -8.91 14.58
CA LEU A 169 -13.31 -8.07 14.31
C LEU A 169 -14.44 -8.39 15.27
N GLN A 170 -15.17 -7.37 15.69
CA GLN A 170 -16.34 -7.48 16.54
C GLN A 170 -17.58 -7.04 15.79
N ARG A 171 -18.66 -7.82 15.92
CA ARG A 171 -19.95 -7.45 15.33
C ARG A 171 -20.58 -6.31 16.12
N GLU A 172 -20.96 -5.24 15.43
CA GLU A 172 -21.76 -4.13 15.95
C GLU A 172 -23.17 -4.15 15.35
N GLY A 173 -24.15 -3.73 16.15
CA GLY A 173 -25.57 -3.84 15.82
C GLY A 173 -26.15 -5.23 16.11
N GLY A 174 -27.42 -5.28 16.54
CA GLY A 174 -28.10 -6.56 16.83
C GLY A 174 -28.32 -7.42 15.57
N PRO A 175 -28.72 -8.69 15.71
CA PRO A 175 -29.00 -9.58 14.58
C PRO A 175 -30.10 -9.05 13.64
N ARG A 176 -31.01 -8.23 14.18
CA ARG A 176 -32.13 -7.58 13.47
C ARG A 176 -31.88 -6.11 13.18
N ALA A 177 -30.71 -5.57 13.51
CA ALA A 177 -30.40 -4.19 13.13
C ALA A 177 -30.27 -4.14 11.60
N SER A 178 -30.93 -3.18 10.96
CA SER A 178 -30.82 -2.93 9.53
C SER A 178 -29.41 -2.53 9.06
N ARG A 179 -28.45 -2.47 10.00
CA ARG A 179 -27.06 -2.08 9.81
C ARG A 179 -26.14 -2.86 10.77
N ALA A 180 -26.20 -4.19 10.75
CA ALA A 180 -25.11 -4.95 11.34
C ALA A 180 -23.80 -4.62 10.59
N SER A 181 -22.69 -4.47 11.30
CA SER A 181 -21.35 -4.35 10.72
C SER A 181 -20.35 -5.12 11.57
N TYR A 182 -19.15 -5.33 11.02
CA TYR A 182 -18.01 -5.78 11.82
C TYR A 182 -17.03 -4.62 11.91
N VAL A 183 -16.52 -4.35 13.10
CA VAL A 183 -15.53 -3.28 13.34
C VAL A 183 -14.21 -3.88 13.78
N PHE A 184 -13.10 -3.22 13.44
CA PHE A 184 -11.79 -3.60 13.95
C PHE A 184 -11.73 -3.34 15.46
N THR A 185 -11.20 -4.31 16.21
CA THR A 185 -11.06 -4.21 17.67
C THR A 185 -9.71 -3.67 18.13
N SER A 186 -8.76 -3.54 17.21
CA SER A 186 -7.39 -3.10 17.51
C SER A 186 -6.68 -2.56 16.26
N GLY A 187 -5.50 -1.98 16.49
CA GLY A 187 -4.63 -1.47 15.43
C GLY A 187 -5.08 -0.11 14.89
N PRO A 188 -4.51 0.34 13.76
CA PRO A 188 -4.76 1.69 13.22
C PRO A 188 -6.21 1.91 12.76
N TYR A 189 -7.01 0.85 12.68
CA TYR A 189 -8.39 0.89 12.21
C TYR A 189 -9.43 0.67 13.31
N GLU A 190 -9.02 0.62 14.58
CA GLU A 190 -9.90 0.37 15.72
C GLU A 190 -11.17 1.24 15.69
N GLY A 191 -12.32 0.60 15.88
CA GLY A 191 -13.64 1.25 15.89
C GLY A 191 -14.17 1.70 14.53
N PHE A 192 -13.50 1.33 13.43
CA PHE A 192 -14.02 1.51 12.07
C PHE A 192 -14.61 0.22 11.49
N ASP A 193 -15.63 0.39 10.64
CA ASP A 193 -16.22 -0.73 9.88
C ASP A 193 -15.16 -1.41 8.99
N ALA A 194 -15.03 -2.72 9.17
CA ALA A 194 -14.28 -3.60 8.29
C ALA A 194 -15.10 -3.87 7.02
N LYS A 195 -14.44 -3.70 5.87
CA LYS A 195 -14.98 -4.07 4.56
C LYS A 195 -14.30 -5.34 4.09
N LEU A 196 -15.07 -6.16 3.38
CA LEU A 196 -14.58 -7.33 2.67
C LEU A 196 -13.86 -6.86 1.39
N LEU A 197 -12.60 -7.26 1.23
CA LEU A 197 -11.77 -6.94 0.07
C LEU A 197 -11.34 -8.21 -0.67
N PHE A 198 -10.89 -8.05 -1.91
CA PHE A 198 -10.35 -9.16 -2.69
C PHE A 198 -9.04 -9.63 -2.07
N GLY A 199 -8.88 -10.95 -1.97
CA GLY A 199 -7.73 -11.58 -1.32
C GLY A 199 -7.81 -11.65 0.20
N ASP A 200 -8.82 -11.04 0.83
CA ASP A 200 -9.06 -11.22 2.26
C ASP A 200 -9.35 -12.68 2.56
N ARG A 201 -8.83 -13.16 3.69
CA ARG A 201 -9.16 -14.48 4.24
C ARG A 201 -9.90 -14.33 5.55
N VAL A 202 -11.07 -14.93 5.67
CA VAL A 202 -11.97 -14.74 6.83
C VAL A 202 -12.31 -16.08 7.46
N ALA A 203 -12.32 -16.14 8.79
CA ALA A 203 -12.75 -17.31 9.55
C ALA A 203 -13.42 -16.89 10.87
N VAL A 204 -14.08 -17.84 11.53
CA VAL A 204 -14.74 -17.63 12.83
C VAL A 204 -13.73 -17.46 13.97
N ASP A 205 -12.57 -18.11 13.85
CA ASP A 205 -11.45 -18.01 14.79
C ASP A 205 -10.12 -18.21 14.05
N ARG A 206 -9.01 -17.97 14.77
CA ARG A 206 -7.65 -17.99 14.20
C ARG A 206 -7.22 -19.38 13.75
N ASP A 207 -7.61 -20.42 14.48
CA ASP A 207 -7.21 -21.80 14.18
C ASP A 207 -7.90 -22.29 12.90
N SER A 208 -9.13 -21.85 12.68
CA SER A 208 -9.94 -22.12 11.48
C SER A 208 -9.39 -21.46 10.21
N LEU A 209 -8.45 -20.52 10.29
CA LEU A 209 -7.79 -20.01 9.09
C LEU A 209 -7.00 -21.13 8.41
N GLY A 210 -6.23 -21.95 9.13
CA GLY A 210 -5.32 -22.93 8.53
C GLY A 210 -4.14 -22.30 7.75
N PRO A 211 -3.33 -23.09 7.02
CA PRO A 211 -2.12 -22.59 6.34
C PRO A 211 -2.42 -21.54 5.26
N SER A 212 -1.63 -20.46 5.20
CA SER A 212 -1.81 -19.40 4.20
C SER A 212 -1.46 -19.89 2.79
N LYS A 213 -2.29 -19.51 1.81
CA LYS A 213 -2.07 -19.76 0.37
C LYS A 213 -1.57 -18.52 -0.37
N HIS A 214 -1.19 -17.47 0.35
CA HIS A 214 -0.69 -16.23 -0.23
C HIS A 214 0.59 -15.74 0.47
N ARG A 215 1.25 -14.79 -0.17
CA ARG A 215 2.44 -14.05 0.28
C ARG A 215 2.20 -12.56 0.08
N ASP A 216 2.52 -11.77 1.11
CA ASP A 216 2.32 -10.33 1.12
C ASP A 216 3.56 -9.59 0.60
N VAL A 217 3.53 -9.28 -0.70
CA VAL A 217 4.62 -8.56 -1.37
C VAL A 217 4.58 -7.06 -1.06
N ARG A 218 3.42 -6.50 -0.70
CA ARG A 218 3.30 -5.08 -0.34
C ARG A 218 4.06 -4.81 0.96
N SER A 219 3.81 -5.62 1.98
CA SER A 219 4.50 -5.46 3.26
C SER A 219 6.01 -5.74 3.15
N LEU A 220 6.44 -6.66 2.28
CA LEU A 220 7.86 -6.83 1.95
C LEU A 220 8.44 -5.57 1.31
N ARG A 221 7.77 -5.01 0.29
CA ARG A 221 8.17 -3.76 -0.38
C ARG A 221 8.35 -2.63 0.63
N ASP A 222 7.38 -2.46 1.52
CA ASP A 222 7.40 -1.38 2.51
C ASP A 222 8.57 -1.54 3.51
N ARG A 223 8.94 -2.78 3.88
CA ARG A 223 10.09 -3.07 4.75
C ARG A 223 11.44 -2.91 4.03
N VAL A 224 11.56 -3.48 2.83
CA VAL A 224 12.83 -3.58 2.08
C VAL A 224 13.15 -2.33 1.26
N GLY A 225 12.13 -1.61 0.78
CA GLY A 225 12.29 -0.36 0.03
C GLY A 225 12.57 -0.54 -1.47
N PHE A 226 12.21 -1.67 -2.06
CA PHE A 226 12.17 -1.81 -3.53
C PHE A 226 10.89 -1.19 -4.11
N ASP A 227 10.80 -0.98 -5.42
CA ASP A 227 9.59 -0.46 -6.08
C ASP A 227 8.89 -1.49 -6.98
N ARG A 228 9.66 -2.41 -7.58
CA ARG A 228 9.13 -3.52 -8.41
C ARG A 228 9.78 -4.86 -8.07
N MET A 229 9.05 -5.93 -8.35
CA MET A 229 9.48 -7.31 -8.14
C MET A 229 9.09 -8.20 -9.33
N ARG A 230 10.02 -9.06 -9.76
CA ARG A 230 9.80 -10.10 -10.77
C ARG A 230 10.08 -11.46 -10.13
N ILE A 231 9.08 -12.30 -10.03
CA ILE A 231 9.22 -13.62 -9.42
C ILE A 231 9.78 -14.58 -10.46
N GLU A 232 10.92 -15.18 -10.15
CA GLU A 232 11.53 -16.26 -10.94
C GLU A 232 11.01 -17.61 -10.43
N ARG A 233 10.95 -17.76 -9.10
CA ARG A 233 10.57 -19.00 -8.43
C ARG A 233 9.88 -18.75 -7.11
N HIS A 234 8.95 -19.63 -6.75
CA HIS A 234 8.42 -19.73 -5.41
C HIS A 234 8.33 -21.19 -4.95
N THR A 235 8.68 -21.41 -3.70
CA THR A 235 8.71 -22.71 -3.04
C THR A 235 7.84 -22.63 -1.78
N ALA A 236 7.78 -23.72 -1.00
CA ALA A 236 7.07 -23.73 0.28
C ALA A 236 7.58 -22.65 1.26
N ASP A 237 8.88 -22.39 1.25
CA ASP A 237 9.63 -21.64 2.24
C ASP A 237 10.38 -20.42 1.69
N SER A 238 10.47 -20.25 0.37
CA SER A 238 11.22 -19.16 -0.23
C SER A 238 10.68 -18.67 -1.57
N LEU A 239 11.10 -17.47 -1.96
CA LEU A 239 10.94 -16.91 -3.30
C LEU A 239 12.32 -16.52 -3.82
N VAL A 240 12.57 -16.83 -5.10
CA VAL A 240 13.65 -16.26 -5.87
C VAL A 240 13.05 -15.20 -6.77
N ALA A 241 13.50 -13.95 -6.63
CA ALA A 241 12.92 -12.85 -7.37
C ALA A 241 13.96 -11.75 -7.65
N SER A 242 13.79 -11.04 -8.76
CA SER A 242 14.53 -9.81 -9.01
C SER A 242 13.77 -8.63 -8.41
N LEU A 243 14.44 -7.84 -7.59
CA LEU A 243 13.91 -6.62 -6.97
C LEU A 243 14.51 -5.41 -7.67
N ARG A 244 13.68 -4.42 -8.01
CA ARG A 244 14.12 -3.12 -8.53
C ARG A 244 14.18 -2.12 -7.39
N PHE A 245 15.35 -1.57 -7.14
CA PHE A 245 15.53 -0.57 -6.08
C PHE A 245 15.49 0.86 -6.64
N PRO A 246 15.10 1.86 -5.82
CA PRO A 246 15.21 3.27 -6.19
C PRO A 246 16.63 3.60 -6.66
N SER A 247 16.76 4.34 -7.76
CA SER A 247 18.06 4.79 -8.26
C SER A 247 18.65 5.88 -7.37
N SER A 248 19.66 5.54 -6.58
CA SER A 248 20.73 6.47 -6.21
C SER A 248 21.98 6.28 -7.07
N LEU A 249 21.98 5.24 -7.92
CA LEU A 249 23.06 4.91 -8.84
C LEU A 249 23.03 5.95 -9.99
N ALA A 250 24.20 6.49 -10.32
CA ALA A 250 24.38 7.73 -11.08
C ALA A 250 23.42 7.92 -12.27
N GLU A 251 22.99 9.16 -12.49
CA GLU A 251 22.25 9.57 -13.70
C GLU A 251 22.92 8.96 -14.95
N GLY A 252 22.21 8.07 -15.64
CA GLY A 252 22.72 7.37 -16.83
C GLY A 252 22.80 5.84 -16.73
N GLU A 253 22.60 5.24 -15.55
CA GLU A 253 22.44 3.77 -15.48
C GLU A 253 21.15 3.30 -16.17
N ARG A 254 21.28 2.29 -17.03
CA ARG A 254 20.16 1.60 -17.69
C ARG A 254 19.24 1.00 -16.63
N ASP A 255 17.92 1.01 -16.86
CA ASP A 255 16.92 0.48 -15.92
C ASP A 255 17.23 -0.96 -15.45
N GLU A 256 17.80 -1.78 -16.34
CA GLU A 256 18.26 -3.14 -16.02
C GLU A 256 19.28 -3.21 -14.88
N ALA A 257 20.15 -2.20 -14.72
CA ALA A 257 21.14 -2.15 -13.65
C ALA A 257 20.52 -1.94 -12.25
N ARG A 258 19.23 -1.59 -12.17
CA ARG A 258 18.50 -1.43 -10.91
C ARG A 258 17.93 -2.74 -10.37
N TRP A 259 17.92 -3.79 -11.18
CA TRP A 259 17.41 -5.09 -10.81
C TRP A 259 18.49 -5.95 -10.17
N VAL A 260 18.16 -6.54 -9.02
CA VAL A 260 19.03 -7.43 -8.25
C VAL A 260 18.26 -8.67 -7.86
N THR A 261 18.81 -9.84 -8.17
CA THR A 261 18.23 -11.12 -7.74
C THR A 261 18.37 -11.25 -6.22
N ALA A 262 17.28 -11.64 -5.58
CA ALA A 262 17.14 -11.75 -4.16
C ALA A 262 16.60 -13.13 -3.79
N LEU A 263 17.10 -13.66 -2.68
CA LEU A 263 16.45 -14.74 -1.95
C LEU A 263 15.57 -14.13 -0.88
N ILE A 264 14.30 -14.52 -0.88
CA ILE A 264 13.30 -14.04 0.08
C ILE A 264 12.77 -15.27 0.83
N THR A 265 12.90 -15.30 2.14
CA THR A 265 12.30 -16.37 2.97
C THR A 265 10.83 -16.07 3.23
N SER A 266 10.02 -17.12 3.40
CA SER A 266 8.60 -16.99 3.66
C SER A 266 8.16 -17.81 4.87
N GLU A 267 7.38 -17.18 5.74
CA GLU A 267 6.70 -17.81 6.87
C GLU A 267 5.21 -17.47 6.80
N GLY A 268 4.40 -18.42 6.31
CA GLY A 268 3.00 -18.14 5.98
C GLY A 268 2.88 -16.96 5.00
N PRO A 269 2.07 -15.93 5.25
CA PRO A 269 1.98 -14.76 4.37
C PRO A 269 3.18 -13.83 4.45
N ARG A 270 3.98 -13.89 5.52
CA ARG A 270 5.08 -12.95 5.77
C ARG A 270 6.28 -13.31 4.90
N LEU A 271 6.86 -12.29 4.30
CA LEU A 271 8.09 -12.37 3.52
C LEU A 271 9.20 -11.56 4.16
N GLU A 272 10.44 -12.05 4.09
CA GLU A 272 11.65 -11.38 4.56
C GLU A 272 12.79 -11.51 3.54
N LEU A 273 13.54 -10.44 3.32
CA LEU A 273 14.72 -10.47 2.46
C LEU A 273 15.84 -11.24 3.18
N ALA A 274 16.30 -12.34 2.59
CA ALA A 274 17.36 -13.17 3.17
C ALA A 274 18.74 -12.77 2.66
N CYS A 275 18.90 -12.53 1.35
CA CYS A 275 20.14 -12.02 0.76
C CYS A 275 19.94 -11.47 -0.66
N LEU A 276 20.94 -10.72 -1.15
CA LEU A 276 21.01 -10.18 -2.51
C LEU A 276 22.21 -10.77 -3.27
N ASP A 277 21.98 -11.26 -4.49
CA ASP A 277 23.03 -11.71 -5.43
C ASP A 277 23.66 -10.49 -6.13
N ALA A 278 24.41 -9.73 -5.35
CA ALA A 278 25.16 -8.58 -5.81
C ALA A 278 26.47 -8.48 -5.01
N PRO A 279 27.60 -8.05 -5.60
CA PRO A 279 28.83 -7.78 -4.86
C PRO A 279 28.62 -6.76 -3.74
N ARG A 280 29.41 -6.86 -2.67
CA ARG A 280 29.34 -5.97 -1.50
C ARG A 280 29.22 -4.48 -1.83
N PRO A 281 30.03 -3.87 -2.72
CA PRO A 281 29.88 -2.44 -3.05
C PRO A 281 28.50 -2.08 -3.61
N ARG A 282 27.86 -3.01 -4.34
CA ARG A 282 26.51 -2.82 -4.87
C ARG A 282 25.45 -2.99 -3.79
N ARG A 283 25.61 -3.94 -2.85
CA ARG A 283 24.73 -4.07 -1.68
C ARG A 283 24.77 -2.81 -0.81
N GLU A 284 25.96 -2.29 -0.52
CA GLU A 284 26.16 -1.04 0.22
C GLU A 284 25.53 0.16 -0.50
N ALA A 285 25.66 0.25 -1.82
CA ALA A 285 25.01 1.29 -2.61
C ALA A 285 23.47 1.19 -2.56
N ILE A 286 22.90 -0.01 -2.59
CA ILE A 286 21.46 -0.25 -2.45
C ILE A 286 20.98 0.13 -1.06
N ALA A 287 21.69 -0.30 0.00
CA ALA A 287 21.37 0.06 1.37
C ALA A 287 21.34 1.59 1.55
N LYS A 288 22.33 2.28 0.98
CA LYS A 288 22.36 3.74 0.94
C LYS A 288 21.17 4.32 0.15
N ALA A 289 20.84 3.79 -1.02
CA ALA A 289 19.69 4.24 -1.82
C ALA A 289 18.37 4.13 -1.05
N VAL A 290 18.15 3.00 -0.39
CA VAL A 290 16.96 2.71 0.42
C VAL A 290 16.89 3.63 1.65
N GLN A 291 18.04 3.94 2.25
CA GLN A 291 18.14 4.89 3.34
C GLN A 291 17.84 6.33 2.87
N ASP A 292 18.38 6.74 1.72
CA ASP A 292 18.16 8.05 1.12
C ASP A 292 16.68 8.24 0.68
N ASP A 293 16.00 7.17 0.25
CA ASP A 293 14.56 7.18 -0.09
C ASP A 293 13.63 7.03 1.15
N ALA A 294 14.16 6.68 2.32
CA ALA A 294 13.35 6.44 3.51
C ALA A 294 12.43 7.62 3.91
N PRO A 295 12.86 8.90 3.84
CA PRO A 295 11.96 10.04 4.09
C PRO A 295 10.77 10.09 3.12
N ARG A 296 10.98 9.78 1.84
CA ARG A 296 9.90 9.72 0.85
C ARG A 296 8.92 8.60 1.19
N ARG A 297 9.40 7.39 1.53
CA ARG A 297 8.51 6.28 1.93
C ARG A 297 7.69 6.60 3.16
N ARG A 298 8.28 7.20 4.20
CA ARG A 298 7.55 7.67 5.38
C ARG A 298 6.48 8.71 5.04
N SER A 299 6.81 9.62 4.12
CA SER A 299 5.88 10.63 3.61
C SER A 299 4.67 10.01 2.90
N ILE A 300 4.90 9.00 2.05
CA ILE A 300 3.82 8.24 1.41
C ILE A 300 2.97 7.50 2.45
N ALA A 301 3.59 6.83 3.42
CA ALA A 301 2.84 6.15 4.49
C ALA A 301 1.96 7.13 5.30
N ALA A 302 2.45 8.35 5.59
CA ALA A 302 1.68 9.40 6.25
C ALA A 302 0.49 9.88 5.39
N LEU A 303 0.70 10.01 4.08
CA LEU A 303 -0.37 10.34 3.13
C LEU A 303 -1.45 9.25 3.08
N GLN A 304 -1.04 7.98 3.00
CA GLN A 304 -1.95 6.83 3.01
C GLN A 304 -2.78 6.78 4.31
N ASP A 305 -2.17 7.04 5.46
CA ASP A 305 -2.88 7.15 6.75
C ASP A 305 -3.92 8.28 6.74
N ALA A 306 -3.56 9.47 6.24
CA ALA A 306 -4.48 10.60 6.11
C ALA A 306 -5.67 10.28 5.18
N VAL A 307 -5.41 9.66 4.03
CA VAL A 307 -6.44 9.20 3.08
C VAL A 307 -7.40 8.21 3.74
N ARG A 308 -6.87 7.23 4.47
CA ARG A 308 -7.68 6.20 5.16
C ARG A 308 -8.56 6.85 6.23
N LYS A 309 -8.00 7.74 7.06
CA LYS A 309 -8.76 8.50 8.07
C LYS A 309 -9.91 9.29 7.44
N LEU A 310 -9.65 10.05 6.37
CA LEU A 310 -10.68 10.79 5.65
C LEU A 310 -11.74 9.86 5.04
N SER A 311 -11.34 8.71 4.52
CA SER A 311 -12.25 7.70 3.95
C SER A 311 -13.20 7.09 4.99
N TYR A 312 -12.73 6.94 6.24
CA TYR A 312 -13.55 6.46 7.34
C TYR A 312 -14.42 7.55 7.95
N GLU A 313 -13.91 8.78 8.03
CA GLU A 313 -14.66 9.95 8.52
C GLU A 313 -15.79 10.37 7.58
N ARG A 314 -15.64 10.09 6.28
CA ARG A 314 -16.63 10.38 5.24
C ARG A 314 -17.15 11.82 5.27
N PRO A 315 -16.27 12.85 5.23
CA PRO A 315 -16.71 14.24 5.10
C PRO A 315 -17.68 14.41 3.92
N PRO A 316 -18.64 15.32 4.03
CA PRO A 316 -19.72 15.43 3.05
C PRO A 316 -19.17 15.92 1.70
N PHE A 317 -19.82 15.51 0.61
CA PHE A 317 -19.55 16.13 -0.69
C PHE A 317 -19.95 17.60 -0.66
N ASP A 318 -19.13 18.47 -1.24
CA ASP A 318 -19.38 19.91 -1.30
C ASP A 318 -20.41 20.27 -2.37
N ARG A 319 -21.65 19.86 -2.12
CA ARG A 319 -22.83 20.20 -2.92
C ARG A 319 -24.02 20.45 -1.99
N PRO A 320 -24.75 21.56 -2.17
CA PRO A 320 -26.00 21.79 -1.45
C PRO A 320 -26.99 20.62 -1.60
N ARG A 321 -27.66 20.25 -0.51
CA ARG A 321 -28.62 19.14 -0.51
C ARG A 321 -29.73 19.42 -1.52
N GLY A 322 -30.08 18.43 -2.35
CA GLY A 322 -31.17 18.54 -3.33
C GLY A 322 -30.77 19.16 -4.67
N VAL A 323 -29.57 19.75 -4.80
CA VAL A 323 -29.04 20.16 -6.10
C VAL A 323 -28.56 18.93 -6.87
N LYS A 324 -28.94 18.83 -8.14
CA LYS A 324 -28.63 17.67 -8.99
C LYS A 324 -27.43 17.92 -9.91
N ASP A 325 -27.30 19.14 -10.41
CA ASP A 325 -26.19 19.53 -11.27
C ASP A 325 -24.92 19.84 -10.47
N HIS A 326 -23.84 20.14 -11.19
CA HIS A 326 -22.51 20.41 -10.65
C HIS A 326 -22.23 21.92 -10.51
N LEU A 327 -23.17 22.80 -10.85
CA LEU A 327 -22.94 24.25 -10.90
C LEU A 327 -22.83 24.86 -9.50
N SER A 328 -23.41 24.20 -8.51
CA SER A 328 -23.35 24.61 -7.10
C SER A 328 -22.29 23.86 -6.30
N ASP A 329 -21.43 23.08 -6.95
CA ASP A 329 -20.36 22.37 -6.27
C ASP A 329 -19.31 23.38 -5.76
N GLY A 330 -18.83 23.19 -4.53
CA GLY A 330 -17.84 24.10 -3.90
C GLY A 330 -18.43 25.23 -3.04
N GLN A 331 -19.76 25.37 -2.97
CA GLN A 331 -20.40 26.48 -2.26
C GLN A 331 -20.42 26.31 -0.73
N LEU A 332 -20.42 25.07 -0.22
CA LEU A 332 -20.59 24.81 1.21
C LEU A 332 -19.29 24.99 1.99
N ARG A 333 -18.12 24.72 1.40
CA ARG A 333 -16.84 24.81 2.11
C ARG A 333 -16.57 26.22 2.68
N PRO A 334 -16.73 27.34 1.95
CA PRO A 334 -16.55 28.67 2.51
C PRO A 334 -17.50 28.98 3.68
N LEU A 335 -18.76 28.54 3.58
CA LEU A 335 -19.77 28.72 4.63
C LEU A 335 -19.43 27.88 5.87
N TRP A 336 -18.97 26.65 5.67
CA TRP A 336 -18.50 25.79 6.74
C TRP A 336 -17.29 26.40 7.45
N GLU A 337 -16.29 26.91 6.72
CA GLU A 337 -15.10 27.53 7.31
C GLU A 337 -15.44 28.78 8.14
N PHE A 338 -16.37 29.59 7.64
CA PHE A 338 -16.89 30.75 8.36
C PHE A 338 -17.58 30.35 9.67
N ALA A 339 -18.45 29.34 9.62
CA ALA A 339 -19.15 28.82 10.79
C ALA A 339 -18.19 28.20 11.81
N TYR A 340 -17.20 27.43 11.34
CA TYR A 340 -16.15 26.84 12.16
C TYR A 340 -15.36 27.91 12.92
N LYS A 341 -14.87 28.94 12.21
CA LYS A 341 -14.08 30.04 12.79
C LYS A 341 -14.88 30.86 13.82
N ARG A 342 -16.20 30.90 13.71
CA ARG A 342 -17.10 31.55 14.69
C ARG A 342 -17.54 30.65 15.84
N GLY A 343 -17.07 29.40 15.88
CA GLY A 343 -17.42 28.44 16.92
C GLY A 343 -18.84 27.90 16.83
N HIS A 344 -19.50 28.01 15.68
CA HIS A 344 -20.80 27.40 15.46
C HIS A 344 -20.67 25.87 15.30
N HIS A 345 -21.72 25.14 15.68
CA HIS A 345 -21.82 23.69 15.48
C HIS A 345 -22.52 23.29 14.18
N GLY A 346 -23.15 24.26 13.52
CA GLY A 346 -23.84 24.11 12.24
C GLY A 346 -23.99 25.44 11.53
N PHE A 347 -24.46 25.39 10.29
CA PHE A 347 -24.76 26.55 9.46
C PHE A 347 -25.92 26.23 8.53
N GLU A 348 -26.54 27.27 7.97
CA GLU A 348 -27.64 27.13 7.02
C GLU A 348 -27.25 27.64 5.65
N HIS A 349 -27.72 26.96 4.60
CA HIS A 349 -27.64 27.40 3.21
C HIS A 349 -28.91 26.95 2.50
N GLU A 350 -29.63 27.90 1.89
CA GLU A 350 -30.91 27.65 1.22
C GLU A 350 -31.92 26.87 2.10
N GLU A 351 -32.15 27.38 3.32
CA GLU A 351 -33.09 26.80 4.31
C GLU A 351 -32.74 25.36 4.76
N LYS A 352 -31.52 24.90 4.48
CA LYS A 352 -31.05 23.57 4.87
C LYS A 352 -29.91 23.70 5.87
N ALA A 353 -30.02 22.96 6.98
CA ALA A 353 -29.00 22.91 8.01
C ALA A 353 -27.88 21.91 7.67
N TYR A 354 -26.64 22.35 7.86
CA TYR A 354 -25.41 21.58 7.70
C TYR A 354 -24.64 21.59 9.02
N LEU A 355 -23.81 20.56 9.21
CA LEU A 355 -23.03 20.38 10.44
C LEU A 355 -21.60 20.88 10.25
N VAL A 356 -21.04 21.49 11.29
CA VAL A 356 -19.61 21.82 11.33
C VAL A 356 -18.79 20.63 11.82
N PHE A 357 -19.34 19.85 12.76
CA PHE A 357 -18.73 18.67 13.33
C PHE A 357 -19.58 17.42 13.09
N ASP A 358 -18.93 16.27 13.01
CA ASP A 358 -19.64 14.99 12.97
C ASP A 358 -20.15 14.59 14.36
N ARG A 359 -20.78 13.41 14.47
CA ARG A 359 -21.32 12.90 15.74
C ARG A 359 -20.24 12.60 16.80
N LYS A 360 -18.97 12.51 16.42
CA LYS A 360 -17.83 12.29 17.31
C LYS A 360 -17.09 13.60 17.62
N GLY A 361 -17.65 14.76 17.24
CA GLY A 361 -17.01 16.06 17.45
C GLY A 361 -15.84 16.33 16.51
N ARG A 362 -15.62 15.53 15.47
CA ARG A 362 -14.54 15.76 14.49
C ARG A 362 -14.96 16.81 13.48
N PRO A 363 -14.05 17.65 12.97
CA PRO A 363 -14.39 18.61 11.92
C PRO A 363 -14.96 17.87 10.70
N TYR A 364 -16.04 18.40 10.12
CA TYR A 364 -16.79 17.76 9.03
C TYR A 364 -16.83 18.64 7.78
N PRO A 365 -15.66 19.03 7.24
CA PRO A 365 -15.59 19.99 6.15
C PRO A 365 -16.14 19.40 4.85
N PRO A 366 -16.99 20.13 4.11
CA PRO A 366 -17.37 19.74 2.76
C PRO A 366 -16.14 19.62 1.84
N GLN A 367 -16.14 18.60 0.98
CA GLN A 367 -15.06 18.33 0.05
C GLN A 367 -15.56 17.94 -1.34
N MET A 368 -14.87 18.43 -2.36
CA MET A 368 -14.80 17.87 -3.71
C MET A 368 -13.51 17.05 -3.92
N CYS A 369 -13.37 16.45 -5.11
CA CYS A 369 -12.22 15.63 -5.48
C CYS A 369 -10.86 16.32 -5.27
N VAL A 370 -10.66 17.55 -5.76
CA VAL A 370 -9.40 18.28 -5.57
C VAL A 370 -9.18 18.63 -4.10
N SER A 371 -10.17 19.21 -3.42
CA SER A 371 -10.03 19.59 -2.01
C SER A 371 -9.76 18.39 -1.11
N PHE A 372 -10.32 17.21 -1.43
CA PHE A 372 -10.02 15.97 -0.70
C PHE A 372 -8.53 15.60 -0.82
N ILE A 373 -7.96 15.69 -2.03
CA ILE A 373 -6.55 15.40 -2.28
C ILE A 373 -5.67 16.41 -1.52
N LEU A 374 -5.98 17.71 -1.62
CA LEU A 374 -5.24 18.75 -0.91
C LEU A 374 -5.34 18.58 0.62
N ASP A 375 -6.53 18.30 1.12
CA ASP A 375 -6.80 18.04 2.54
C ASP A 375 -6.05 16.79 3.03
N ALA A 376 -5.86 15.76 2.18
CA ALA A 376 -5.07 14.58 2.53
C ALA A 376 -3.57 14.92 2.70
N TYR A 377 -3.00 15.71 1.79
CA TYR A 377 -1.63 16.22 1.90
C TYR A 377 -1.44 17.13 3.12
N GLU A 378 -2.35 18.08 3.33
CA GLU A 378 -2.34 18.97 4.48
C GLU A 378 -2.42 18.17 5.79
N ARG A 379 -3.37 17.24 5.89
CA ARG A 379 -3.54 16.41 7.07
C ARG A 379 -2.33 15.53 7.35
N ALA A 380 -1.73 14.94 6.33
CA ALA A 380 -0.48 14.19 6.46
C ALA A 380 0.66 15.09 6.99
N SER A 381 0.73 16.35 6.54
CA SER A 381 1.73 17.34 6.95
C SER A 381 1.53 17.95 8.35
N GLY A 382 0.35 17.79 8.96
CA GLY A 382 0.01 18.35 10.28
C GLY A 382 -1.01 19.48 10.23
N THR A 383 -1.36 19.90 9.02
CA THR A 383 -2.35 20.94 8.79
C THR A 383 -3.74 20.34 8.90
N TRP A 384 -4.48 20.69 9.96
CA TRP A 384 -5.85 20.22 10.14
C TRP A 384 -6.66 21.11 11.09
N TYR A 385 -7.98 20.96 11.03
CA TYR A 385 -8.92 21.64 11.92
C TYR A 385 -9.00 20.94 13.28
N GLY A 386 -9.03 21.72 14.35
CA GLY A 386 -9.31 21.22 15.69
C GLY A 386 -10.73 20.67 15.85
N THR A 387 -10.91 19.72 16.76
CA THR A 387 -12.19 19.08 17.11
C THR A 387 -13.13 20.02 17.88
N ALA A 388 -14.35 19.55 18.16
CA ALA A 388 -15.38 20.29 18.88
C ALA A 388 -14.94 20.73 20.29
N ASP A 389 -14.04 19.99 20.92
CA ASP A 389 -13.54 20.27 22.28
C ASP A 389 -12.22 21.06 22.28
N GLU A 390 -11.65 21.33 21.10
CA GLU A 390 -10.43 22.11 20.93
C GLU A 390 -10.72 23.56 20.50
N PRO A 391 -9.77 24.48 20.68
CA PRO A 391 -9.88 25.82 20.12
C PRO A 391 -10.19 25.78 18.61
N ARG A 392 -11.12 26.64 18.17
CA ARG A 392 -11.60 26.74 16.78
C ARG A 392 -10.54 27.35 15.87
N ARG A 393 -9.48 26.60 15.62
CA ARG A 393 -8.34 26.99 14.79
C ARG A 393 -7.91 25.84 13.89
N ARG A 394 -7.41 26.21 12.72
CA ARG A 394 -6.68 25.29 11.85
C ARG A 394 -5.22 25.32 12.29
N THR A 395 -4.73 24.20 12.80
CA THR A 395 -3.29 24.00 13.03
C THR A 395 -2.63 23.96 11.65
N VAL A 396 -1.51 24.68 11.50
CA VAL A 396 -0.72 24.69 10.27
C VAL A 396 0.51 23.82 10.50
N GLY A 397 0.64 22.79 9.68
CA GLY A 397 1.80 21.91 9.57
C GLY A 397 2.80 22.43 8.54
N THR A 398 3.54 21.53 7.91
CA THR A 398 4.59 21.88 6.93
C THR A 398 4.06 22.18 5.53
N ILE A 399 2.80 21.87 5.26
CA ILE A 399 2.12 22.16 4.00
C ILE A 399 0.82 22.90 4.29
N ASP A 400 0.67 24.10 3.73
CA ASP A 400 -0.58 24.82 3.66
C ASP A 400 -0.83 25.29 2.23
N PHE A 401 -1.82 24.73 1.54
CA PHE A 401 -2.08 25.11 0.15
C PHE A 401 -2.61 26.53 0.00
N ASP A 402 -3.17 27.12 1.07
CA ASP A 402 -3.59 28.53 1.04
C ASP A 402 -2.35 29.44 0.96
N GLU A 403 -1.30 29.16 1.75
CA GLU A 403 -0.02 29.88 1.68
C GLU A 403 0.75 29.58 0.40
N LEU A 404 0.59 28.38 -0.18
CA LEU A 404 1.18 28.03 -1.47
C LEU A 404 0.46 28.71 -2.66
N GLY A 405 -0.67 29.37 -2.44
CA GLY A 405 -1.37 30.16 -3.45
C GLY A 405 -2.41 29.39 -4.27
N VAL A 406 -2.96 28.29 -3.76
CA VAL A 406 -4.10 27.61 -4.41
C VAL A 406 -5.35 28.44 -4.21
N THR A 407 -5.75 29.21 -5.22
CA THR A 407 -6.95 30.07 -5.15
C THR A 407 -8.26 29.31 -5.36
N ASN A 408 -8.22 28.19 -6.08
CA ASN A 408 -9.38 27.34 -6.35
C ASN A 408 -9.06 25.90 -5.96
N ARG A 409 -9.46 25.51 -4.75
CA ARG A 409 -9.29 24.15 -4.18
C ARG A 409 -10.28 23.13 -4.72
N ALA A 410 -11.12 23.54 -5.67
CA ALA A 410 -12.31 22.85 -6.11
C ALA A 410 -12.19 22.35 -7.57
N GLY A 411 -11.62 23.19 -8.44
CA GLY A 411 -11.55 22.95 -9.88
C GLY A 411 -10.38 22.08 -10.30
N VAL A 412 -10.66 21.03 -11.08
CA VAL A 412 -9.66 20.10 -11.61
C VAL A 412 -8.66 20.80 -12.54
N LEU A 413 -9.14 21.61 -13.50
CA LEU A 413 -8.23 22.38 -14.37
C LEU A 413 -7.50 23.50 -13.63
N ALA A 414 -8.11 24.09 -12.60
CA ALA A 414 -7.45 25.09 -11.78
C ALA A 414 -6.28 24.50 -10.99
N PHE A 415 -6.43 23.26 -10.50
CA PHE A 415 -5.33 22.53 -9.88
C PHE A 415 -4.22 22.20 -10.88
N GLU A 416 -4.55 21.81 -12.12
CA GLU A 416 -3.53 21.61 -13.16
C GLU A 416 -2.71 22.88 -13.42
N GLU A 417 -3.38 24.04 -13.53
CA GLU A 417 -2.73 25.33 -13.72
C GLU A 417 -1.83 25.69 -12.53
N PHE A 418 -2.35 25.52 -11.31
CA PHE A 418 -1.56 25.70 -10.09
C PHE A 418 -0.30 24.81 -10.10
N ALA A 419 -0.45 23.51 -10.36
CA ALA A 419 0.68 22.58 -10.36
C ALA A 419 1.72 22.97 -11.44
N ARG A 420 1.27 23.39 -12.63
CA ARG A 420 2.17 23.88 -13.70
C ARG A 420 2.89 25.17 -13.33
N SER A 421 2.22 26.06 -12.58
CA SER A 421 2.82 27.30 -12.07
C SER A 421 3.83 27.07 -10.94
N ARG A 422 3.85 25.86 -10.36
CA ARG A 422 4.73 25.44 -9.26
C ARG A 422 5.68 24.31 -9.66
N PRO A 423 6.55 24.51 -10.67
CA PRO A 423 7.53 23.50 -11.07
C PRO A 423 8.57 23.23 -9.98
N ASP A 424 8.67 24.08 -8.96
CA ASP A 424 9.46 23.83 -7.74
C ASP A 424 8.89 22.68 -6.90
N LEU A 425 7.58 22.45 -6.97
CA LEU A 425 6.86 21.44 -6.18
C LEU A 425 6.40 20.24 -7.00
N PHE A 426 6.06 20.43 -8.28
CA PHE A 426 5.39 19.42 -9.10
C PHE A 426 6.06 19.21 -10.46
N VAL A 427 5.85 18.03 -11.02
CA VAL A 427 6.07 17.71 -12.44
C VAL A 427 4.69 17.43 -13.04
N THR A 428 4.33 18.15 -14.09
CA THR A 428 3.00 18.07 -14.71
C THR A 428 3.12 17.59 -16.16
N SER A 429 2.28 16.65 -16.57
CA SER A 429 2.21 16.14 -17.94
C SER A 429 0.76 15.90 -18.37
N ARG A 430 0.47 15.97 -19.67
CA ARG A 430 -0.82 15.56 -20.24
C ARG A 430 -0.71 14.18 -20.89
N PHE A 431 -1.84 13.51 -21.04
CA PHE A 431 -1.95 12.27 -21.80
C PHE A 431 -2.32 12.62 -23.25
N GLU A 432 -1.42 12.33 -24.19
CA GLU A 432 -1.64 12.54 -25.63
C GLU A 432 -2.61 11.49 -26.17
N GLU A 433 -2.33 10.22 -25.88
CA GLU A 433 -3.23 9.12 -26.13
C GLU A 433 -4.33 9.07 -25.07
N ARG A 434 -5.60 9.12 -25.52
CA ARG A 434 -6.78 9.14 -24.65
C ARG A 434 -7.62 7.90 -24.85
N ILE A 435 -7.23 6.80 -24.21
CA ILE A 435 -7.99 5.55 -24.21
C ILE A 435 -9.23 5.72 -23.30
N PRO A 436 -10.46 5.64 -23.83
CA PRO A 436 -11.66 5.70 -23.00
C PRO A 436 -11.81 4.41 -22.20
N PHE A 437 -12.28 4.50 -20.97
CA PHE A 437 -12.47 3.33 -20.09
C PHE A 437 -13.47 2.29 -20.63
N ALA A 438 -14.32 2.66 -21.60
CA ALA A 438 -15.17 1.72 -22.33
C ALA A 438 -14.34 0.60 -22.99
N GLN A 439 -13.09 0.88 -23.36
CA GLN A 439 -12.08 -0.07 -23.85
C GLN A 439 -11.26 -0.59 -22.68
N ARG A 440 -11.88 -1.35 -21.78
CA ARG A 440 -11.27 -1.73 -20.48
C ARG A 440 -9.94 -2.46 -20.62
N ASP A 441 -9.84 -3.37 -21.57
CA ASP A 441 -8.66 -4.22 -21.72
C ASP A 441 -7.48 -3.38 -22.21
N ASP A 442 -7.68 -2.54 -23.23
CA ASP A 442 -6.68 -1.58 -23.72
C ASP A 442 -6.30 -0.56 -22.63
N TYR A 443 -7.28 -0.10 -21.85
CA TYR A 443 -7.05 0.84 -20.75
C TYR A 443 -6.16 0.24 -19.66
N PHE A 444 -6.41 -1.01 -19.26
CA PHE A 444 -5.57 -1.68 -18.26
C PHE A 444 -4.21 -2.08 -18.83
N ALA A 445 -4.14 -2.50 -20.08
CA ALA A 445 -2.87 -2.76 -20.77
C ALA A 445 -2.00 -1.49 -20.78
N TYR A 446 -2.57 -0.34 -21.13
CA TYR A 446 -1.89 0.95 -21.11
C TYR A 446 -1.31 1.29 -19.73
N LEU A 447 -2.08 1.09 -18.67
CA LEU A 447 -1.63 1.38 -17.30
C LEU A 447 -0.45 0.47 -16.88
N VAL A 448 -0.43 -0.78 -17.31
CA VAL A 448 0.68 -1.72 -17.04
C VAL A 448 1.91 -1.37 -17.87
N GLU A 449 1.73 -1.08 -19.16
CA GLU A 449 2.80 -0.67 -20.07
C GLU A 449 3.50 0.61 -19.58
N HIS A 450 2.71 1.55 -19.04
CA HIS A 450 3.18 2.83 -18.53
C HIS A 450 3.29 2.87 -17.01
N ALA A 451 3.47 1.72 -16.36
CA ALA A 451 3.44 1.60 -14.90
C ALA A 451 4.34 2.61 -14.16
N ASP A 452 5.54 2.88 -14.67
CA ASP A 452 6.50 3.81 -14.03
C ASP A 452 6.04 5.28 -14.05
N ARG A 453 5.04 5.61 -14.88
CA ARG A 453 4.36 6.91 -14.87
C ARG A 453 3.46 7.09 -13.65
N PHE A 454 3.09 6.02 -12.96
CA PHE A 454 2.19 6.07 -11.81
C PHE A 454 2.95 5.65 -10.55
N GLN A 455 3.02 6.55 -9.58
CA GLN A 455 3.61 6.27 -8.28
C GLN A 455 2.65 6.64 -7.16
N PRO A 456 2.76 6.00 -5.98
CA PRO A 456 2.06 6.46 -4.78
C PRO A 456 2.31 7.96 -4.53
N GLY A 457 1.24 8.70 -4.28
CA GLY A 457 1.24 10.16 -4.16
C GLY A 457 0.96 10.91 -5.47
N ASP A 458 1.09 10.28 -6.63
CA ASP A 458 0.76 10.94 -7.89
C ASP A 458 -0.74 11.31 -7.95
N ILE A 459 -1.03 12.42 -8.62
CA ILE A 459 -2.41 12.88 -8.85
C ILE A 459 -2.69 12.72 -10.34
N VAL A 460 -3.77 12.02 -10.65
CA VAL A 460 -4.23 11.80 -12.03
C VAL A 460 -5.63 12.36 -12.20
N SER A 461 -5.88 12.94 -13.37
CA SER A 461 -7.18 13.48 -13.72
C SER A 461 -7.79 12.71 -14.86
N ILE A 462 -9.11 12.55 -14.80
CA ILE A 462 -9.92 11.95 -15.86
C ILE A 462 -10.92 12.97 -16.38
N GLN A 463 -11.25 12.86 -17.66
CA GLN A 463 -12.26 13.70 -18.29
C GLN A 463 -13.01 12.95 -19.37
N GLY A 464 -14.31 13.20 -19.47
CA GLY A 464 -15.15 12.72 -20.55
C GLY A 464 -16.63 12.99 -20.31
N PRO A 465 -17.47 12.72 -21.31
CA PRO A 465 -18.90 12.97 -21.21
C PRO A 465 -19.58 11.98 -20.26
N LYS A 466 -20.53 12.48 -19.48
CA LYS A 466 -21.47 11.68 -18.69
C LYS A 466 -22.80 11.48 -19.44
N PRO A 467 -23.70 10.60 -18.95
CA PRO A 467 -25.04 10.43 -19.52
C PRO A 467 -25.89 11.72 -19.55
N ASP A 468 -25.55 12.73 -18.74
CA ASP A 468 -26.19 14.04 -18.72
C ASP A 468 -25.78 14.97 -19.88
N GLY A 469 -24.89 14.51 -20.76
CA GLY A 469 -24.42 15.25 -21.94
C GLY A 469 -23.29 16.23 -21.65
N TYR A 470 -22.93 16.46 -20.39
CA TYR A 470 -21.85 17.37 -20.01
C TYR A 470 -20.50 16.64 -19.93
N VAL A 471 -19.42 17.38 -20.14
CA VAL A 471 -18.06 16.89 -19.90
C VAL A 471 -17.74 17.07 -18.42
N HIS A 472 -17.52 15.96 -17.73
CA HIS A 472 -17.14 15.98 -16.31
C HIS A 472 -15.66 15.69 -16.16
N GLN A 473 -15.06 16.33 -15.17
CA GLN A 473 -13.68 16.12 -14.74
C GLN A 473 -13.66 15.52 -13.34
N HIS A 474 -12.60 14.80 -13.01
CA HIS A 474 -12.40 14.26 -11.67
C HIS A 474 -10.92 14.07 -11.40
N ALA A 475 -10.47 14.44 -10.20
CA ALA A 475 -9.10 14.21 -9.74
C ALA A 475 -9.05 12.98 -8.82
N ILE A 476 -7.98 12.22 -8.94
CA ILE A 476 -7.75 10.95 -8.26
C ILE A 476 -6.33 10.97 -7.70
N LEU A 477 -6.17 10.56 -6.44
CA LEU A 477 -4.85 10.32 -5.86
C LEU A 477 -4.50 8.84 -6.01
N VAL A 478 -3.33 8.54 -6.57
CA VAL A 478 -2.76 7.19 -6.58
C VAL A 478 -2.26 6.89 -5.17
N GLU A 479 -2.96 6.00 -4.47
CA GLU A 479 -2.63 5.65 -3.09
C GLU A 479 -1.55 4.58 -3.04
N ASP A 480 -1.62 3.59 -3.93
CA ASP A 480 -0.61 2.53 -4.02
C ASP A 480 -0.56 1.86 -5.42
N THR A 481 0.55 1.18 -5.69
CA THR A 481 0.81 0.42 -6.92
C THR A 481 1.17 -1.04 -6.63
N ASP A 482 0.81 -1.95 -7.53
CA ASP A 482 1.10 -3.37 -7.39
C ASP A 482 2.61 -3.61 -7.62
N PRO A 483 3.38 -4.18 -6.67
CA PRO A 483 4.82 -4.35 -6.84
C PRO A 483 5.20 -5.27 -8.02
N ILE A 484 4.29 -6.13 -8.48
CA ILE A 484 4.54 -7.05 -9.60
C ILE A 484 4.37 -6.32 -10.94
N THR A 485 3.15 -5.85 -11.22
CA THR A 485 2.81 -5.23 -12.53
C THR A 485 3.08 -3.73 -12.58
N GLY A 486 3.20 -3.08 -11.43
CA GLY A 486 3.26 -1.61 -11.29
C GLY A 486 1.92 -0.92 -11.51
N MET A 487 0.85 -1.67 -11.73
CA MET A 487 -0.51 -1.16 -11.92
C MET A 487 -0.96 -0.35 -10.69
N PRO A 488 -1.44 0.90 -10.85
CA PRO A 488 -2.06 1.66 -9.76
C PRO A 488 -3.41 1.02 -9.39
N TYR A 489 -3.41 0.15 -8.40
CA TYR A 489 -4.60 -0.62 -8.01
C TYR A 489 -5.44 0.06 -6.92
N SER A 490 -4.79 0.83 -6.04
CA SER A 490 -5.43 1.54 -4.94
C SER A 490 -5.48 3.03 -5.25
N LEU A 491 -6.70 3.55 -5.39
CA LEU A 491 -6.96 4.94 -5.74
C LEU A 491 -7.81 5.58 -4.65
N ALA A 492 -7.54 6.83 -4.32
CA ALA A 492 -8.35 7.60 -3.41
C ALA A 492 -9.09 8.71 -4.16
N ASP A 493 -10.40 8.80 -3.93
CA ASP A 493 -11.25 9.77 -4.59
C ASP A 493 -12.40 10.27 -3.71
N GLN A 494 -13.03 11.35 -4.16
CA GLN A 494 -14.21 11.94 -3.52
C GLN A 494 -15.25 12.33 -4.57
N MET A 495 -16.12 11.38 -4.93
CA MET A 495 -17.32 11.62 -5.77
C MET A 495 -18.59 11.89 -4.96
N LYS A 496 -18.66 11.43 -3.70
CA LYS A 496 -19.86 11.54 -2.84
C LYS A 496 -19.50 11.52 -1.36
N TRP A 497 -18.59 10.64 -0.99
CA TRP A 497 -17.80 10.68 0.25
C TRP A 497 -16.41 10.14 -0.11
N PRO A 498 -15.35 10.49 0.63
CA PRO A 498 -14.02 9.97 0.36
C PRO A 498 -13.95 8.46 0.55
N ARG A 499 -13.20 7.79 -0.31
CA ARG A 499 -13.03 6.33 -0.27
C ARG A 499 -11.84 5.90 -1.09
N LEU A 500 -11.25 4.78 -0.67
CA LEU A 500 -10.42 3.95 -1.52
C LEU A 500 -11.30 3.22 -2.54
N ARG A 501 -10.90 3.25 -3.81
CA ARG A 501 -11.59 2.65 -4.95
C ARG A 501 -10.57 2.09 -5.95
N THR A 502 -11.08 1.32 -6.89
CA THR A 502 -10.37 0.90 -8.11
C THR A 502 -10.74 1.78 -9.29
N TRP A 503 -10.06 1.61 -10.42
CA TRP A 503 -10.43 2.25 -11.68
C TRP A 503 -11.86 1.93 -12.10
N GLU A 504 -12.30 0.67 -12.02
CA GLU A 504 -13.71 0.31 -12.31
C GLU A 504 -14.66 1.05 -11.37
N GLY A 505 -14.33 1.14 -10.08
CA GLY A 505 -15.12 1.88 -9.12
C GLY A 505 -15.34 3.35 -9.52
N ILE A 506 -14.31 4.02 -10.04
CA ILE A 506 -14.36 5.45 -10.40
C ILE A 506 -14.95 5.66 -11.81
N MET A 507 -14.55 4.83 -12.76
CA MET A 507 -14.76 5.06 -14.19
C MET A 507 -16.07 4.45 -14.72
N ALA A 508 -16.61 3.41 -14.07
CA ALA A 508 -17.78 2.69 -14.59
C ALA A 508 -19.04 3.55 -14.73
N GLU A 509 -19.21 4.60 -13.91
CA GLU A 509 -20.34 5.54 -14.00
C GLU A 509 -20.26 6.43 -15.25
N ALA A 510 -19.07 6.55 -15.87
CA ALA A 510 -18.83 7.39 -17.03
C ALA A 510 -17.71 6.77 -17.91
N PRO A 511 -17.99 5.65 -18.60
CA PRO A 511 -16.96 4.86 -19.28
C PRO A 511 -16.35 5.57 -20.50
N LYS A 512 -16.95 6.68 -20.97
CA LYS A 512 -16.35 7.53 -22.02
C LYS A 512 -15.22 8.44 -21.51
N ARG A 513 -14.94 8.42 -20.21
CA ARG A 513 -13.81 9.15 -19.62
C ARG A 513 -12.49 8.48 -19.97
N ALA A 514 -11.48 9.31 -20.17
CA ALA A 514 -10.09 8.92 -20.36
C ALA A 514 -9.20 9.74 -19.42
N LEU A 515 -7.95 9.30 -19.23
CA LEU A 515 -6.94 10.10 -18.54
C LEU A 515 -6.75 11.45 -19.27
N LEU A 516 -6.53 12.52 -18.50
CA LEU A 516 -6.39 13.90 -18.99
C LEU A 516 -5.00 14.45 -18.70
N TYR A 517 -4.64 14.54 -17.42
CA TYR A 517 -3.32 14.99 -16.99
C TYR A 517 -2.84 14.19 -15.77
N HIS A 518 -1.55 14.26 -15.53
CA HIS A 518 -0.82 13.67 -14.41
C HIS A 518 0.04 14.75 -13.74
N VAL A 519 0.01 14.79 -12.41
CA VAL A 519 0.82 15.66 -11.56
C VAL A 519 1.57 14.77 -10.59
N ARG A 520 2.90 14.80 -10.66
CA ARG A 520 3.80 14.11 -9.74
C ARG A 520 4.38 15.12 -8.75
N PRO A 521 4.13 14.99 -7.44
CA PRO A 521 4.83 15.78 -6.45
C PRO A 521 6.32 15.42 -6.43
N LYS A 522 7.18 16.42 -6.36
CA LYS A 522 8.63 16.21 -6.23
C LYS A 522 8.97 15.67 -4.85
N THR A 523 10.09 14.96 -4.74
CA THR A 523 10.61 14.47 -3.45
C THR A 523 10.78 15.59 -2.42
N SER A 524 11.20 16.79 -2.85
CA SER A 524 11.31 17.99 -2.02
C SER A 524 9.96 18.49 -1.45
N PHE A 525 8.85 18.19 -2.11
CA PHE A 525 7.51 18.45 -1.61
C PHE A 525 7.04 17.31 -0.70
N LEU A 526 7.18 16.05 -1.15
CA LEU A 526 6.74 14.87 -0.38
C LEU A 526 7.41 14.80 0.98
N THR A 527 8.73 15.03 1.05
CA THR A 527 9.49 15.01 2.31
C THR A 527 8.99 16.00 3.36
N ARG A 528 8.19 17.01 3.00
CA ARG A 528 7.53 17.88 3.98
C ARG A 528 6.50 17.12 4.81
N LEU A 529 5.93 16.02 4.30
CA LEU A 529 5.00 15.17 5.04
C LEU A 529 5.70 14.32 6.12
N ASP A 530 7.01 14.11 5.99
CA ASP A 530 7.79 13.35 6.96
C ASP A 530 7.94 14.18 8.23
N ARG A 531 7.21 13.81 9.28
CA ARG A 531 7.30 14.47 10.59
C ARG A 531 8.49 13.99 11.44
N GLY A 532 9.35 13.14 10.86
CA GLY A 532 10.47 12.54 11.56
C GLY A 532 10.06 11.40 12.49
N ALA A 533 10.89 10.36 12.52
CA ALA A 533 11.27 9.43 13.58
C ALA A 533 10.35 9.01 14.75
N ALA A 534 9.07 9.37 14.86
CA ALA A 534 8.19 8.84 15.91
C ALA A 534 7.91 7.32 15.77
N ARG A 535 8.51 6.65 14.76
CA ARG A 535 8.37 5.21 14.45
C ARG A 535 9.70 4.54 14.06
N GLU A 536 10.83 4.96 14.63
CA GLU A 536 12.17 4.44 14.24
C GLU A 536 12.45 2.97 14.61
N GLY A 537 11.58 2.32 15.40
CA GLY A 537 11.82 0.94 15.89
C GLY A 537 11.89 -0.14 14.81
N GLU A 538 11.28 0.04 13.63
CA GLU A 538 11.21 -1.00 12.60
C GLU A 538 12.19 -0.81 11.42
N THR A 539 12.58 0.44 11.09
CA THR A 539 13.43 0.69 9.91
C THR A 539 14.90 0.33 10.14
N GLN A 540 15.41 0.37 11.38
CA GLN A 540 16.80 0.01 11.69
C GLN A 540 17.14 -1.46 11.43
N MET A 541 16.14 -2.35 11.40
CA MET A 541 16.39 -3.78 11.16
C MET A 541 16.71 -4.05 9.68
N ALA A 542 16.01 -3.41 8.75
CA ALA A 542 16.22 -3.59 7.31
C ALA A 542 17.62 -3.15 6.84
N ALA A 543 18.15 -2.05 7.40
CA ALA A 543 19.50 -1.57 7.08
C ALA A 543 20.63 -2.41 7.70
N ARG A 544 20.31 -3.31 8.64
CA ARG A 544 21.26 -4.31 9.16
C ARG A 544 21.19 -5.64 8.40
N THR A 545 20.10 -5.86 7.66
CA THR A 545 19.87 -7.07 6.83
C THR A 545 20.39 -6.88 5.40
N LEU A 546 20.34 -5.65 4.86
CA LEU A 546 21.02 -5.25 3.63
C LEU A 546 22.51 -5.02 3.88
#